data_AF-A0A967GX41-F1
#
_entry.id   AF-A0A967GX41-F1
#
_cell.length_a   1.000
_cell.length_b   1.000
_cell.length_c   1.000
_cell.angle_alpha   90.00
_cell.angle_beta   90.00
_cell.angle_gamma   90.00
#
_symmetry.space_group_name_H-M   'P 1'
#
loop_
_entity.id
_entity.type
_entity.pdbx_description
1 polymer ?
#
loop_
_entity_poly.entity_id
_entity_poly.type
_entity_poly.pdbx_seq_one_letter_code
_entity_poly.pdbx_strand_id
1 'polypeptide(L)' 'KLRIAAIALAIILLLVVMGQNWGTVTTRILMMEFTMPQALLSLFNFLLGIAVGVLVAFLRPWRKAKD' A
#
# COMPACT_ATOMS: atom_id res chain seq x y z
N LYS A 1 4.33 -15.96 -13.98
CA LYS A 1 3.44 -15.17 -14.86
C LYS A 1 2.38 -14.42 -14.04
N LEU A 2 1.51 -15.10 -13.29
CA LEU A 2 0.45 -14.45 -12.48
C LEU A 2 0.98 -13.44 -11.43
N ARG A 3 2.07 -13.75 -10.72
CA ARG A 3 2.68 -12.84 -9.73
C ARG A 3 3.17 -11.52 -10.35
N ILE A 4 3.78 -11.59 -11.52
CA ILE A 4 4.28 -10.41 -12.24
C ILE A 4 3.12 -9.55 -12.71
N ALA A 5 2.05 -10.18 -13.22
CA ALA A 5 0.82 -9.48 -13.60
C ALA A 5 0.13 -8.79 -12.40
N ALA A 6 0.08 -9.45 -11.24
CA ALA A 6 -0.48 -8.87 -10.02
C ALA A 6 0.32 -7.67 -9.51
N ILE A 7 1.66 -7.73 -9.56
CA ILE A 7 2.53 -6.61 -9.20
C ILE A 7 2.32 -5.44 -10.17
N ALA A 8 2.32 -5.70 -11.48
CA ALA A 8 2.08 -4.68 -12.49
C ALA A 8 0.72 -4.00 -12.31
N LEU A 9 -0.33 -4.78 -12.05
CA LEU A 9 -1.68 -4.26 -11.78
C LEU A 9 -1.72 -3.39 -10.52
N ALA A 10 -1.05 -3.81 -9.44
CA ALA A 10 -0.97 -3.04 -8.19
C ALA A 10 -0.26 -1.69 -8.39
N ILE A 11 0.82 -1.66 -9.18
CA ILE A 11 1.55 -0.43 -9.51
C ILE A 11 0.67 0.51 -10.35
N ILE A 12 -0.01 -0.01 -11.37
CA ILE A 12 -0.92 0.79 -12.21
C ILE A 12 -2.04 1.40 -11.35
N LEU A 13 -2.67 0.60 -10.49
CA LEU A 13 -3.69 1.09 -9.56
C LEU A 13 -3.16 2.19 -8.63
N LEU A 14 -1.95 2.02 -8.09
CA LEU A 14 -1.31 3.04 -7.25
C LEU A 14 -1.13 4.36 -8.02
N LEU A 15 -0.61 4.30 -9.24
CA LEU A 15 -0.40 5.50 -10.08
C LEU A 15 -1.72 6.19 -10.41
N VAL A 16 -2.77 5.44 -10.73
CA VAL A 16 -4.12 5.98 -10.99
C VAL A 16 -4.68 6.65 -9.73
N VAL A 17 -4.56 6.00 -8.57
CA VAL A 17 -5.02 6.56 -7.29
C VAL A 17 -4.25 7.84 -6.97
N MET A 18 -2.93 7.86 -7.09
CA MET A 18 -2.13 9.07 -6.86
C MET A 18 -2.49 10.19 -7.84
N GLY A 19 -2.69 9.86 -9.12
CA GLY A 19 -3.07 10.80 -10.16
C GLY A 19 -4.49 11.36 -10.04
N GLN A 20 -5.40 10.68 -9.35
CA GLN A 20 -6.74 11.18 -9.06
C GLN A 20 -6.82 11.92 -7.72
N ASN A 21 -5.94 11.61 -6.78
CA ASN A 21 -5.96 12.15 -5.42
C ASN A 21 -4.92 13.25 -5.21
N TRP A 22 -4.95 14.27 -6.07
CA TRP A 22 -4.20 15.53 -5.89
C TRP A 22 -4.84 16.46 -4.85
N GLY A 23 -6.02 16.09 -4.35
CA GLY A 23 -6.67 16.81 -3.26
C GLY A 23 -5.76 16.90 -2.03
N THR A 24 -5.82 18.04 -1.34
CA THR A 24 -5.23 18.17 -0.02
C THR A 24 -6.20 17.64 1.02
N VAL A 25 -5.70 16.83 1.95
CA VAL A 25 -6.47 16.32 3.08
C VAL A 25 -5.87 16.88 4.34
N THR A 26 -6.73 17.48 5.16
CA THR A 26 -6.40 17.93 6.51
C THR A 26 -6.55 16.73 7.43
N THR A 27 -5.44 16.14 7.85
CA THR A 27 -5.44 15.06 8.84
C THR A 27 -5.04 15.62 10.20
N ARG A 28 -5.79 15.25 11.24
CA ARG A 28 -5.46 15.60 12.62
C ARG A 28 -4.66 14.46 13.24
N ILE A 29 -3.36 14.66 13.40
CA ILE A 29 -2.46 13.67 14.02
C ILE A 29 -2.01 14.27 15.35
N LEU A 30 -2.27 13.58 16.47
CA LEU A 30 -1.81 13.99 17.80
C LEU A 30 -2.13 15.46 18.15
N MET A 31 -3.37 15.89 17.90
CA MET A 31 -3.86 17.28 18.09
C MET A 31 -3.24 18.36 17.19
N MET A 32 -2.34 18.00 16.26
CA MET A 32 -1.82 18.93 15.25
C MET A 32 -2.52 18.71 13.91
N GLU A 33 -2.96 19.80 13.29
CA GLU A 33 -3.60 19.78 11.98
C GLU A 33 -2.52 19.86 10.91
N PHE A 34 -2.38 18.78 10.14
CA PHE A 34 -1.45 18.71 9.02
C PHE A 34 -2.26 18.64 7.72
N THR A 35 -2.04 19.62 6.86
CA THR A 35 -2.56 19.62 5.50
C THR A 35 -1.52 18.98 4.59
N MET A 36 -1.84 17.80 4.06
CA MET A 36 -0.95 17.10 3.15
C MET A 36 -1.67 16.64 1.88
N PRO A 37 -0.95 16.50 0.75
CA PRO A 37 -1.47 15.84 -0.44
C PRO A 37 -1.98 14.44 -0.11
N GLN A 38 -3.20 14.11 -0.53
CA GLN A 38 -3.79 12.78 -0.36
C GLN A 38 -2.98 11.69 -1.09
N ALA A 39 -2.24 12.05 -2.12
CA ALA A 39 -1.27 11.18 -2.77
C ALA A 39 -0.18 10.66 -1.81
N LEU A 40 0.30 11.47 -0.86
CA LEU A 40 1.27 11.05 0.14
C LEU A 40 0.67 10.02 1.10
N LEU A 41 -0.56 10.26 1.57
CA LEU A 41 -1.30 9.30 2.39
C LEU A 41 -1.49 7.95 1.68
N SER A 42 -1.85 8.01 0.39
CA SER A 42 -2.06 6.81 -0.44
C SER A 42 -0.76 6.02 -0.60
N LEU A 43 0.37 6.72 -0.78
CA LEU A 43 1.70 6.11 -0.85
C LEU A 43 2.08 5.42 0.46
N PHE A 44 1.91 6.10 1.61
CA PHE A 44 2.17 5.51 2.92
C PHE A 44 1.29 4.28 3.17
N ASN A 45 0.00 4.34 2.82
CA ASN A 45 -0.90 3.22 2.96
C ASN A 45 -0.49 2.01 2.10
N PHE A 46 -0.04 2.26 0.87
CA PHE A 46 0.49 1.22 -0.01
C PHE A 46 1.75 0.56 0.57
N LEU A 47 2.68 1.36 1.08
CA LEU A 47 3.90 0.87 1.74
C LEU A 47 3.57 0.03 2.98
N LEU A 48 2.60 0.47 3.80
CA LEU A 48 2.11 -0.31 4.94
C LEU A 48 1.48 -1.63 4.49
N GLY A 49 0.70 -1.62 3.42
CA GLY A 49 0.14 -2.85 2.82
C GLY A 49 1.22 -3.83 2.38
N ILE A 50 2.31 -3.35 1.76
CA ILE A 50 3.48 -4.18 1.41
C ILE A 50 4.14 -4.72 2.68
N ALA A 51 4.41 -3.86 3.67
CA ALA A 51 5.07 -4.27 4.90
C ALA A 51 4.26 -5.35 5.64
N VAL A 52 2.94 -5.19 5.75
CA VAL A 52 2.04 -6.20 6.32
C VAL A 52 2.03 -7.46 5.48
N GLY A 53 1.94 -7.36 4.15
CA GLY A 53 1.97 -8.52 3.26
C GLY A 53 3.26 -9.33 3.38
N VAL A 54 4.41 -8.65 3.51
CA VAL A 54 5.71 -9.26 3.77
C VAL A 54 5.72 -9.90 5.16
N LEU A 55 5.30 -9.19 6.20
CA LEU A 55 5.23 -9.71 7.56
C LEU A 55 4.37 -10.98 7.64
N VAL A 56 3.21 -10.98 7.00
CA VAL A 56 2.32 -12.14 6.90
C VAL A 56 2.97 -13.27 6.11
N ALA A 57 3.71 -12.98 5.04
CA ALA A 57 4.42 -14.00 4.28
C ALA A 57 5.53 -14.68 5.10
N PHE A 58 6.20 -13.94 6.00
CA PHE A 58 7.21 -14.48 6.92
C PHE A 58 6.59 -15.23 8.11
N LEU A 59 5.45 -14.76 8.63
CA LEU A 59 4.75 -15.38 9.75
C LEU A 59 3.88 -16.57 9.34
N ARG A 60 3.52 -16.69 8.06
CA ARG A 60 2.85 -17.90 7.57
C ARG A 60 3.87 -19.04 7.50
N PRO A 61 3.74 -20.11 8.31
CA PRO A 61 4.43 -21.35 7.99
C PRO A 61 3.83 -21.84 6.68
N TRP A 62 4.55 -21.65 5.58
CA TRP A 62 4.24 -22.33 4.34
C TRP A 62 4.19 -23.82 4.69
N ARG A 63 3.00 -24.42 4.67
CA ARG A 63 2.86 -25.88 4.72
C ARG A 63 3.82 -26.42 3.68
N LYS A 64 4.91 -27.02 4.13
CA LYS A 64 5.59 -28.07 3.37
C LYS A 64 4.56 -29.20 3.22
N ALA A 65 3.72 -29.13 2.21
CA ALA A 65 3.38 -30.33 1.47
C ALA A 65 4.54 -30.44 0.46
N LYS A 66 5.48 -31.39 0.48
CA LYS A 66 5.40 -32.84 0.76
C LYS A 66 4.12 -33.36 0.11
N ASP A 67 4.09 -33.72 -1.18
CA ASP A 67 5.09 -34.33 -2.06
C ASP A 67 4.99 -33.78 -3.50
#